data_AF-A0A2H0RRB5-F1
#
_entry.id   AF-A0A2H0RRB5-F1
#
_cell.length_a   1.000
_cell.length_b   1.000
_cell.length_c   1.000
_cell.angle_alpha   90.00
_cell.angle_beta   90.00
_cell.angle_gamma   90.00
#
_symmetry.space_group_name_H-M   'P 1'
#
loop_
_entity.id
_entity.type
_entity.pdbx_description
1 polymer ?
#
loop_
_entity_poly.entity_id
_entity_poly.type
_entity_poly.pdbx_seq_one_letter_code
_entity_poly.pdbx_strand_id
1 'polypeptide(L)'
;MEDHPSEEERIAMMGAAIDAVRKVQERIRREQEHSDAPQRQTGLPNESLAQPDETVRMPLPDPMAQAAALCRRYPDMYKGILRAATRNLEKDHATRHKIYELLHCEPEQ
;
A
#
# COMPACT_ATOMS: atom_id res chain seq x y z
N MET A 1 21.91 13.49 17.27
CA MET A 1 21.41 13.98 15.98
C MET A 1 20.08 13.29 15.77
N GLU A 2 18.98 14.01 15.86
CA GLU A 2 17.69 13.49 15.41
C GLU A 2 17.77 13.39 13.88
N ASP A 3 17.84 12.15 13.39
CA ASP A 3 17.83 11.84 11.97
C ASP A 3 16.40 12.14 11.48
N HIS A 4 16.23 13.30 10.86
CA HIS A 4 14.95 13.70 10.27
C HIS A 4 14.97 13.40 8.78
N PRO A 5 13.89 12.83 8.21
CA PRO A 5 13.82 12.57 6.79
C PRO A 5 13.88 13.86 5.99
N SER A 6 14.58 13.82 4.86
CA SER A 6 14.59 14.91 3.88
C SER A 6 13.19 15.13 3.31
N GLU A 7 12.97 16.27 2.66
CA GLU A 7 11.68 16.57 2.01
C GLU A 7 11.32 15.51 0.94
N GLU A 8 12.30 15.08 0.15
CA GLU A 8 12.12 14.02 -0.85
C GLU A 8 11.73 12.68 -0.21
N GLU A 9 12.36 12.32 0.91
CA GLU A 9 12.02 11.12 1.67
C GLU A 9 10.59 11.19 2.25
N ARG A 10 10.17 12.37 2.72
CA ARG A 10 8.80 12.60 3.20
C ARG A 10 7.78 12.48 2.07
N ILE A 11 8.08 13.02 0.88
CA ILE A 11 7.23 12.89 -0.31
C ILE A 11 7.11 11.41 -0.72
N ALA A 12 8.22 10.67 -0.73
CA ALA A 12 8.23 9.24 -1.05
C ALA A 12 7.38 8.43 -0.06
N MET A 13 7.53 8.68 1.24
CA MET A 13 6.70 8.06 2.29
C MET A 13 5.22 8.43 2.16
N MET A 14 4.91 9.68 1.80
CA MET A 14 3.52 10.11 1.56
C MET A 14 2.90 9.40 0.36
N GLY A 15 3.62 9.29 -0.75
CA GLY A 15 3.18 8.54 -1.92
C GLY A 15 2.91 7.07 -1.59
N ALA A 16 3.83 6.43 -0.87
CA ALA A 16 3.68 5.04 -0.45
C ALA A 16 2.51 4.82 0.53
N ALA A 17 2.28 5.74 1.47
CA ALA A 17 1.15 5.69 2.39
C ALA A 17 -0.19 5.79 1.63
N ILE A 18 -0.29 6.71 0.68
CA ILE A 18 -1.50 6.87 -0.16
C ILE A 18 -1.76 5.61 -0.97
N ASP A 19 -0.73 5.04 -1.59
CA ASP A 19 -0.84 3.81 -2.37
C ASP A 19 -1.26 2.61 -1.50
N ALA A 20 -0.67 2.47 -0.30
CA ALA A 20 -1.03 1.45 0.66
C ALA A 20 -2.51 1.55 1.09
N VAL A 21 -2.98 2.76 1.41
CA VAL A 21 -4.39 2.99 1.77
C VAL A 21 -5.32 2.65 0.61
N ARG A 22 -5.00 3.06 -0.62
CA ARG A 22 -5.82 2.75 -1.80
C ARG A 22 -5.90 1.26 -2.07
N LYS A 23 -4.78 0.53 -2.01
CA LYS A 23 -4.76 -0.93 -2.17
C LYS A 23 -5.64 -1.63 -1.14
N VAL A 24 -5.64 -1.16 0.11
CA VAL A 24 -6.49 -1.71 1.16
C VAL A 24 -7.96 -1.36 0.94
N GLN A 25 -8.28 -0.12 0.54
CA GLN A 25 -9.65 0.27 0.16
C GLN A 25 -10.19 -0.61 -0.97
N GLU A 26 -9.41 -0.82 -2.03
CA GLU A 26 -9.78 -1.69 -3.15
C GLU A 26 -9.99 -3.13 -2.69
N ARG A 27 -9.13 -3.65 -1.80
CA ARG A 27 -9.31 -4.99 -1.21
C ARG A 27 -10.60 -5.09 -0.41
N ILE A 28 -10.89 -4.12 0.46
CA ILE A 28 -12.12 -4.10 1.26
C ILE A 28 -13.35 -4.07 0.35
N ARG A 29 -13.33 -3.22 -0.69
CA ARG A 29 -14.41 -3.12 -1.66
C ARG A 29 -14.62 -4.43 -2.41
N ARG A 30 -13.53 -5.07 -2.88
CA ARG A 30 -13.60 -6.39 -3.54
C ARG A 30 -14.14 -7.48 -2.62
N GLU A 31 -13.75 -7.49 -1.33
CA GLU A 31 -14.29 -8.44 -0.34
C GLU A 31 -15.81 -8.25 -0.13
N GLN A 32 -16.29 -7.01 -0.15
CA GLN A 32 -17.73 -6.70 -0.08
C GLN A 32 -18.45 -7.09 -1.38
N GLU A 33 -17.87 -6.83 -2.55
CA GLU A 33 -18.43 -7.20 -3.86
C GLU A 33 -18.45 -8.73 -4.07
N HIS A 34 -17.44 -9.46 -3.58
CA HIS A 34 -17.37 -10.93 -3.71
C HIS A 34 -18.25 -11.69 -2.71
N SER A 35 -18.78 -11.04 -1.67
CA SER A 35 -19.71 -11.67 -0.74
C SER A 35 -21.13 -11.84 -1.31
N ASP A 36 -21.44 -11.21 -2.46
CA ASP A 36 -22.75 -11.27 -3.12
C ASP A 36 -22.75 -12.10 -4.43
N ALA A 37 -21.61 -12.67 -4.83
CA ALA A 37 -21.50 -13.42 -6.09
C ALA A 37 -21.40 -14.94 -5.85
N PRO A 38 -22.30 -15.77 -6.41
CA PRO A 38 -22.08 -17.21 -6.46
C PRO A 38 -20.82 -17.47 -7.30
N GLN A 39 -19.82 -18.09 -6.67
CA GLN A 39 -18.56 -18.47 -7.28
C GLN A 39 -18.81 -19.42 -8.47
N ARG A 40 -18.73 -18.89 -9.68
CA ARG A 40 -18.48 -19.68 -10.88
C ARG A 40 -17.41 -19.02 -11.71
N GLN A 41 -16.18 -19.49 -11.53
CA GLN A 41 -15.17 -19.41 -12.58
C GLN A 41 -14.14 -20.54 -12.37
N THR A 42 -14.55 -21.74 -12.77
CA THR A 42 -13.65 -22.83 -13.15
C THR A 42 -13.34 -22.65 -14.64
N GLY A 43 -12.07 -22.44 -14.98
CA GLY A 43 -11.65 -22.26 -16.38
C GLY A 43 -10.13 -22.21 -16.56
N LEU A 44 -9.52 -23.39 -16.53
CA LEU A 44 -8.30 -23.90 -17.19
C LEU A 44 -6.99 -23.05 -17.28
N PRO A 45 -5.81 -23.67 -17.03
CA PRO A 45 -4.51 -23.04 -17.22
C PRO A 45 -4.15 -23.01 -18.71
N ASN A 46 -3.82 -21.83 -19.24
CA ASN A 46 -3.27 -21.69 -20.58
C ASN A 46 -1.77 -21.38 -20.44
N GLU A 47 -0.93 -22.37 -20.74
CA GLU A 47 0.51 -22.24 -20.84
C GLU A 47 0.86 -21.24 -21.96
N SER A 48 1.57 -20.17 -21.62
CA SER A 48 2.16 -19.26 -22.59
C SER A 48 3.63 -19.07 -22.22
N LEU A 49 4.48 -19.88 -22.86
CA LEU A 49 5.93 -19.79 -22.82
C LEU A 49 6.35 -18.55 -23.63
N ALA A 50 6.53 -17.41 -22.97
CA ALA A 50 7.18 -16.24 -23.54
C ALA A 50 8.60 -16.10 -22.94
N GLN A 51 9.58 -16.01 -23.84
CA GLN A 51 11.02 -16.00 -23.60
C GLN A 51 11.47 -14.82 -22.71
N PRO A 52 12.50 -14.98 -21.86
CA PRO A 52 13.08 -13.84 -21.16
C PRO A 52 14.07 -13.13 -22.10
N ASP A 53 13.69 -11.95 -22.58
CA ASP A 53 14.62 -10.98 -23.16
C ASP A 53 15.29 -10.25 -21.99
N GLU A 54 16.51 -10.66 -21.62
CA GLU A 54 17.32 -10.03 -20.58
C GLU A 54 17.81 -8.65 -21.06
N THR A 55 16.95 -7.65 -20.96
CA THR A 55 17.40 -6.27 -20.86
C THR A 55 17.85 -6.02 -19.42
N VAL A 56 19.16 -6.05 -19.18
CA VAL A 56 19.79 -5.64 -17.92
C VAL A 56 19.50 -4.16 -17.68
N ARG A 57 18.32 -3.86 -17.12
CA ARG A 57 18.05 -2.59 -16.48
C ARG A 57 18.84 -2.61 -15.17
N MET A 58 19.85 -1.74 -15.07
CA MET A 58 20.36 -1.34 -13.74
C MET A 58 19.13 -1.08 -12.86
N PRO A 59 19.04 -1.66 -11.65
CA PRO A 59 17.94 -1.32 -10.76
C PRO A 59 18.15 0.14 -10.35
N LEU A 60 17.50 1.05 -11.07
CA LEU A 60 17.06 2.29 -10.46
C LEU A 60 16.40 1.86 -9.14
N PRO A 61 16.76 2.46 -8.00
CA PRO A 61 16.16 2.09 -6.74
C PRO A 61 14.66 2.16 -6.94
N ASP A 62 14.01 0.99 -6.90
CA ASP A 62 12.57 0.91 -7.14
C ASP A 62 11.94 1.90 -6.15
N PRO A 63 11.17 2.90 -6.61
CA PRO A 63 10.66 3.93 -5.73
C PRO A 63 9.80 3.34 -4.60
N MET A 64 9.20 2.16 -4.80
CA MET A 64 8.55 1.41 -3.72
C MET A 64 9.55 0.75 -2.77
N ALA A 65 10.67 0.23 -3.26
CA ALA A 65 11.73 -0.31 -2.40
C ALA A 65 12.39 0.78 -1.54
N GLN A 66 12.60 1.98 -2.11
CA GLN A 66 13.09 3.13 -1.35
C GLN A 66 12.08 3.56 -0.29
N ALA A 67 10.80 3.70 -0.65
CA ALA A 67 9.77 4.01 0.33
C ALA A 67 9.69 2.95 1.44
N ALA A 68 9.77 1.66 1.12
CA ALA A 68 9.79 0.59 2.11
C ALA A 68 10.99 0.67 3.07
N ALA A 69 12.17 1.05 2.57
CA ALA A 69 13.34 1.30 3.40
C ALA A 69 13.13 2.51 4.33
N LEU A 70 12.55 3.59 3.81
CA LEU A 70 12.22 4.79 4.59
C LEU A 70 11.16 4.51 5.66
N CYS A 71 10.15 3.69 5.35
CA CYS A 71 9.14 3.26 6.31
C CYS A 71 9.74 2.46 7.48
N ARG A 72 10.79 1.68 7.22
CA ARG A 72 11.53 0.95 8.27
C ARG A 72 12.43 1.87 9.09
N ARG A 73 13.02 2.88 8.44
CA ARG A 73 13.91 3.86 9.09
C ARG A 73 13.12 4.85 9.96
N TYR A 74 11.94 5.26 9.52
CA TYR A 74 11.09 6.25 10.20
C TYR A 74 9.67 5.72 10.46
N PRO A 75 9.51 4.66 11.29
CA PRO A 75 8.24 3.97 11.46
C PRO A 75 7.15 4.85 12.06
N ASP A 76 7.47 5.69 13.05
CA ASP A 76 6.48 6.54 13.72
C ASP A 76 6.00 7.68 12.81
N MET A 77 6.92 8.27 12.03
CA MET A 77 6.54 9.28 11.04
C MET A 77 5.68 8.66 9.95
N TYR A 78 6.06 7.48 9.45
CA TYR A 78 5.27 6.79 8.43
C TYR A 78 3.87 6.41 8.95
N LYS A 79 3.74 5.96 10.20
CA LYS A 79 2.44 5.75 10.86
C LYS A 79 1.61 7.03 10.91
N GLY A 80 2.20 8.17 11.29
CA GLY A 80 1.50 9.46 11.26
C GLY A 80 1.01 9.84 9.87
N ILE A 81 1.84 9.63 8.84
CA ILE A 81 1.47 9.85 7.43
C ILE A 81 0.34 8.90 7.02
N LEU A 82 0.39 7.62 7.39
CA LEU A 82 -0.66 6.64 7.13
C LEU A 82 -2.00 7.06 7.78
N ARG A 83 -1.98 7.54 9.03
CA ARG A 83 -3.19 8.02 9.71
C ARG A 83 -3.81 9.20 8.97
N ALA A 84 -2.98 10.18 8.61
CA ALA A 84 -3.42 11.35 7.84
C ALA A 84 -3.95 10.96 6.46
N ALA A 85 -3.25 10.09 5.72
CA ALA A 85 -3.67 9.59 4.42
C ALA A 85 -5.02 8.87 4.51
N THR A 86 -5.17 7.96 5.49
CA THR A 86 -6.43 7.22 5.70
C THR A 86 -7.59 8.17 6.02
N ARG A 87 -7.41 9.15 6.91
CA ARG A 87 -8.46 10.14 7.24
C ARG A 87 -8.86 11.03 6.04
N ASN A 88 -7.89 11.33 5.18
CA ASN A 88 -8.14 12.13 3.99
C ASN A 88 -8.90 11.34 2.92
N LEU A 89 -8.50 10.09 2.68
CA LEU A 89 -9.04 9.21 1.64
C LEU A 89 -10.34 8.50 2.04
N GLU A 90 -10.53 8.22 3.33
CA GLU A 90 -11.69 7.48 3.84
C GLU A 90 -12.49 8.30 4.87
N LYS A 91 -13.76 8.53 4.56
CA LYS A 91 -14.69 9.27 5.42
C LYS A 91 -15.50 8.33 6.30
N ASP A 92 -15.78 7.12 5.81
CA ASP A 92 -16.52 6.13 6.58
C ASP A 92 -15.69 5.63 7.78
N HIS A 93 -16.30 5.68 8.96
CA HIS A 93 -15.61 5.33 10.19
C HIS A 93 -15.27 3.83 10.25
N ALA A 94 -16.19 2.97 9.80
CA ALA A 94 -16.00 1.52 9.85
C ALA A 94 -14.90 1.07 8.88
N THR A 95 -14.93 1.58 7.65
CA THR A 95 -13.92 1.31 6.63
C THR A 95 -12.56 1.85 7.05
N ARG A 96 -12.51 3.05 7.63
CA ARG A 96 -11.27 3.61 8.19
C ARG A 96 -10.67 2.74 9.29
N HIS A 97 -11.49 2.24 10.22
CA HIS A 97 -11.01 1.33 11.26
C HIS A 97 -10.45 0.03 10.66
N LYS A 98 -11.15 -0.55 9.68
CA LYS A 98 -10.67 -1.74 8.97
C LYS A 98 -9.35 -1.49 8.23
N ILE A 99 -9.17 -0.30 7.65
CA ILE A 99 -7.90 0.08 7.00
C ILE A 99 -6.77 0.16 8.04
N TYR A 100 -7.01 0.77 9.20
CA TYR A 100 -6.04 0.85 10.30
C TYR A 100 -5.59 -0.53 10.78
N GLU A 101 -6.55 -1.46 10.95
CA GLU A 101 -6.25 -2.84 11.33
C GLU A 101 -5.40 -3.54 10.27
N LEU A 102 -5.76 -3.43 8.99
CA LEU A 102 -5.05 -4.07 7.88
C LEU A 102 -3.66 -3.49 7.62
N LEU A 103 -3.45 -2.21 7.94
CA LEU A 103 -2.15 -1.55 7.82
C LEU A 103 -1.33 -1.60 9.11
N HIS A 104 -1.80 -2.30 10.15
CA HIS A 104 -1.17 -2.37 11.48
C HIS A 104 -0.83 -0.98 12.04
N CYS A 105 -1.70 -0.01 11.81
CA CYS A 105 -1.53 1.37 12.24
C CYS A 105 -2.66 1.72 13.19
N GLU A 106 -2.39 1.80 14.50
CA GLU A 106 -3.40 2.17 15.48
C GLU A 106 -4.01 3.54 15.15
N PRO A 107 -5.31 3.78 15.38
CA PRO A 107 -5.89 5.11 15.27
C PRO A 107 -5.25 6.10 16.27
N GLU A 108 -5.29 7.40 15.99
CA GLU A 108 -5.00 8.42 17.02
C GLU A 108 -6.10 8.34 18.10
N GLN A 109 -5.68 8.26 19.38
CA GLN A 109 -6.58 8.29 20.54
C GLN A 109 -7.22 9.66 20.72
#